data_AF-A0A8X6IW94-F1
#
_entry.id   AF-A0A8X6IW94-F1
#
_cell.length_a   1.000
_cell.length_b   1.000
_cell.length_c   1.000
_cell.angle_alpha   90.00
_cell.angle_beta   90.00
_cell.angle_gamma   90.00
#
_symmetry.space_group_name_H-M   'P 1'
#
loop_
_entity.id
_entity.type
_entity.pdbx_description
1 polymer ?
#
loop_
_entity_poly.entity_id
_entity_poly.type
_entity_poly.pdbx_seq_one_letter_code
_entity_poly.pdbx_strand_id
1 'polypeptide(L)'
;MDQDAYKYLGVRVGFSFRQDHGEFFRGISTDVEKVSESLLAPWQKLTAIRAHVLARAEFLCRNSHIRKRDVADLDKTLVRVGKKILNLPTRANNNLIHLSCSKGGVALPEFRSLLDIHAVSHAFRLLALHDPNISGVADESLRSVMRKMLLRDPIPGECCDFLNGKKDGDFARESGDISTQWSRARHAHQRLSSALRFEWLFIEETGYHLNIYRSPNPVCVSPSSAGPVVWILRDEMESHFISQLAGLVDQGETIKAFSSHPASNHFLQAGNFTRFCDWNFIHRARLGCLQLNATRRFSNRGQVPQVWLREGDQPSRTQSLQATLRHLEEKARRHPELGT
;
A
#
# COMPACT_ATOMS: atom_id res chain seq x y z
N MET A 1 23.94 31.09 -17.78
CA MET A 1 24.44 30.47 -16.54
C MET A 1 23.79 29.10 -16.40
N ASP A 2 24.10 28.16 -17.32
CA ASP A 2 23.48 26.82 -17.36
C ASP A 2 24.47 25.70 -16.96
N GLN A 3 25.58 26.05 -16.30
CA GLN A 3 26.71 25.13 -16.06
C GLN A 3 26.57 24.26 -14.80
N ASP A 4 25.55 24.47 -13.95
CA ASP A 4 25.48 23.79 -12.64
C ASP A 4 24.63 22.50 -12.63
N ALA A 5 24.10 22.06 -13.78
CA ALA A 5 23.35 20.80 -13.88
C ALA A 5 24.02 19.80 -14.82
N TYR A 6 24.46 18.66 -14.28
CA TYR A 6 25.06 17.56 -15.05
C TYR A 6 24.24 16.27 -14.91
N LYS A 7 24.41 15.33 -15.85
CA LYS A 7 23.71 14.04 -15.82
C LYS A 7 24.61 12.99 -15.15
N TYR A 8 24.15 12.44 -14.04
CA TYR A 8 24.81 11.37 -13.31
C TYR A 8 23.90 10.14 -13.23
N LEU A 9 24.37 8.99 -13.71
CA LEU A 9 23.62 7.71 -13.69
C LEU A 9 22.19 7.82 -14.25
N GLY A 10 22.00 8.61 -15.29
CA GLY A 10 20.68 8.81 -15.91
C GLY A 10 19.81 9.89 -15.26
N VAL A 11 20.17 10.39 -14.09
CA VAL A 11 19.47 11.44 -13.34
C VAL A 11 20.22 12.77 -13.52
N ARG A 12 19.50 13.87 -13.77
CA ARG A 12 20.13 15.19 -13.80
C ARG A 12 20.26 15.72 -12.37
N VAL A 13 21.46 16.13 -12.00
CA VAL A 13 21.84 16.63 -10.67
C VAL A 13 22.41 18.04 -10.84
N GLY A 14 21.93 19.00 -10.04
CA GLY A 14 22.41 20.38 -10.11
C GLY A 14 21.69 21.34 -9.15
N PHE A 15 22.30 22.50 -8.89
CA PHE A 15 21.70 23.53 -8.05
C PHE A 15 20.50 24.14 -8.75
N SER A 16 19.36 24.29 -8.05
CA SER A 16 18.09 24.84 -8.56
C SER A 16 17.42 24.12 -9.74
N PHE A 17 17.94 22.98 -10.22
CA PHE A 17 17.29 22.22 -11.30
C PHE A 17 16.25 21.25 -10.74
N ARG A 18 14.96 21.56 -10.94
CA ARG A 18 13.86 20.68 -10.55
C ARG A 18 13.32 19.96 -11.79
N GLN A 19 13.79 18.73 -12.00
CA GLN A 19 13.41 17.93 -13.16
C GLN A 19 11.90 17.59 -13.13
N ASP A 20 11.22 17.79 -14.25
CA ASP A 20 9.88 17.24 -14.46
C ASP A 20 10.03 15.78 -14.91
N HIS A 21 9.49 14.86 -14.12
CA HIS A 21 9.51 13.43 -14.40
C HIS A 21 8.18 12.94 -15.00
N GLY A 22 7.23 13.83 -15.28
CA GLY A 22 5.90 13.48 -15.79
C GLY A 22 5.95 12.67 -17.08
N GLU A 23 6.79 13.07 -18.05
CA GLU A 23 6.93 12.33 -19.31
C GLU A 23 7.50 10.93 -19.13
N PHE A 24 8.46 10.77 -18.21
CA PHE A 24 9.03 9.47 -17.87
C PHE A 24 7.96 8.55 -17.31
N PHE A 25 7.20 9.01 -16.30
CA PHE A 25 6.14 8.20 -15.69
C PHE A 25 4.98 7.92 -16.64
N ARG A 26 4.67 8.85 -17.56
CA ARG A 26 3.72 8.61 -18.65
C ARG A 26 4.22 7.49 -19.57
N GLY A 27 5.49 7.49 -19.93
CA GLY A 27 6.12 6.40 -20.70
C GLY A 27 6.06 5.05 -19.96
N ILE A 28 6.31 5.04 -18.64
CA ILE A 28 6.15 3.84 -17.82
C ILE A 28 4.70 3.34 -17.85
N SER A 29 3.70 4.23 -17.72
CA SER A 29 2.29 3.87 -17.80
C SER A 29 1.94 3.24 -19.15
N THR A 30 2.44 3.81 -20.25
CA THR A 30 2.26 3.22 -21.60
C THR A 30 2.90 1.83 -21.70
N ASP A 31 4.08 1.62 -21.12
CA ASP A 31 4.73 0.30 -21.13
C ASP A 31 3.94 -0.73 -20.28
N VAL A 32 3.38 -0.31 -19.13
CA VAL A 32 2.49 -1.16 -18.32
C VAL A 32 1.26 -1.59 -19.14
N GLU A 33 0.64 -0.66 -19.87
CA GLU A 33 -0.52 -0.96 -20.71
C GLU A 33 -0.17 -1.94 -21.83
N LYS A 34 0.93 -1.73 -22.55
CA LYS A 34 1.41 -2.65 -23.59
C LYS A 34 1.63 -4.06 -23.07
N VAL A 35 2.28 -4.21 -21.92
CA VAL A 35 2.45 -5.54 -21.29
C VAL A 35 1.09 -6.13 -20.91
N SER A 36 0.16 -5.31 -20.42
CA SER A 36 -1.20 -5.78 -20.09
C SER A 36 -1.98 -6.32 -21.28
N GLU A 37 -1.71 -5.80 -22.48
CA GLU A 37 -2.38 -6.15 -23.75
C GLU A 37 -1.67 -7.27 -24.51
N SER A 38 -0.47 -7.65 -24.10
CA SER A 38 0.27 -8.76 -24.68
C SER A 38 -0.46 -10.11 -24.56
N LEU A 39 -0.01 -11.10 -25.33
CA LEU A 39 -0.52 -12.48 -25.30
C LEU A 39 0.05 -13.33 -24.15
N LEU A 40 0.78 -12.72 -23.20
CA LEU A 40 1.32 -13.42 -22.04
C LEU A 40 0.21 -13.92 -21.10
N ALA A 41 0.51 -14.98 -20.35
CA ALA A 41 -0.37 -15.42 -19.27
C ALA A 41 -0.55 -14.32 -18.20
N PRO A 42 -1.67 -14.26 -17.48
CA PRO A 42 -1.92 -13.21 -16.48
C PRO A 42 -0.82 -13.04 -15.42
N TRP A 43 -0.32 -14.14 -14.85
CA TRP A 43 0.80 -14.11 -13.89
C TRP A 43 2.13 -13.71 -14.52
N GLN A 44 2.35 -14.04 -15.80
CA GLN A 44 3.53 -13.59 -16.57
C GLN A 44 3.47 -12.09 -16.82
N LYS A 45 2.29 -11.52 -17.12
CA LYS A 45 2.10 -10.06 -17.26
C LYS A 45 2.49 -9.33 -15.98
N LEU A 46 1.98 -9.80 -14.83
CA LEU A 46 2.32 -9.21 -13.53
C LEU A 46 3.82 -9.29 -13.24
N THR A 47 4.44 -10.43 -13.53
CA THR A 47 5.88 -10.63 -13.36
C THR A 47 6.69 -9.71 -14.25
N ALA A 48 6.33 -9.58 -15.53
CA ALA A 48 7.01 -8.70 -16.48
C ALA A 48 6.88 -7.21 -16.08
N ILE A 49 5.69 -6.79 -15.64
CA ILE A 49 5.47 -5.42 -15.12
C ILE A 49 6.40 -5.16 -13.93
N ARG A 50 6.40 -6.03 -12.91
CA ARG A 50 7.20 -5.84 -11.70
C ARG A 50 8.71 -5.85 -11.99
N ALA A 51 9.18 -6.86 -12.71
CA ALA A 51 10.61 -7.12 -12.89
C ALA A 51 11.29 -6.16 -13.87
N HIS A 52 10.59 -5.74 -14.93
CA HIS A 52 11.20 -4.96 -16.01
C HIS A 52 10.70 -3.53 -16.07
N VAL A 53 9.37 -3.33 -16.02
CA VAL A 53 8.78 -2.00 -16.21
C VAL A 53 8.97 -1.16 -14.96
N LEU A 54 8.56 -1.68 -13.80
CA LEU A 54 8.58 -0.96 -12.53
C LEU A 54 9.95 -0.86 -11.88
N ALA A 55 10.88 -1.78 -12.19
CA ALA A 55 12.27 -1.67 -11.73
C ALA A 55 12.91 -0.33 -12.15
N ARG A 56 12.59 0.17 -13.36
CA ARG A 56 13.05 1.48 -13.85
C ARG A 56 12.45 2.65 -13.05
N ALA A 57 11.16 2.56 -12.74
CA ALA A 57 10.47 3.57 -11.94
C ALA A 57 10.99 3.58 -10.50
N GLU A 58 11.16 2.41 -9.87
CA GLU A 58 11.74 2.30 -8.53
C GLU A 58 13.17 2.86 -8.49
N PHE A 59 13.99 2.58 -9.49
CA PHE A 59 15.34 3.14 -9.59
C PHE A 59 15.32 4.68 -9.58
N LEU A 60 14.46 5.29 -10.41
CA LEU A 60 14.34 6.74 -10.44
C LEU A 60 13.84 7.30 -9.10
N CYS A 61 12.83 6.66 -8.49
CA CYS A 61 12.27 7.04 -7.19
C CYS A 61 13.28 7.00 -6.03
N ARG A 62 14.34 6.19 -6.13
CA ARG A 62 15.40 6.12 -5.12
C ARG A 62 16.45 7.20 -5.30
N ASN A 63 16.69 7.63 -6.53
CA ASN A 63 17.84 8.48 -6.88
C ASN A 63 17.48 9.93 -7.22
N SER A 64 16.20 10.27 -7.31
CA SER A 64 15.76 11.61 -7.74
C SER A 64 14.67 12.19 -6.85
N HIS A 65 14.53 13.51 -6.89
CA HIS A 65 13.46 14.21 -6.18
C HIS A 65 12.20 14.27 -7.03
N ILE A 66 11.29 13.33 -6.79
CA ILE A 66 10.06 13.18 -7.58
C ILE A 66 8.88 13.82 -6.86
N ARG A 67 8.04 14.54 -7.60
CA ARG A 67 6.79 15.08 -7.05
C ARG A 67 5.75 13.97 -7.02
N LYS A 68 4.99 13.87 -5.92
CA LYS A 68 3.91 12.87 -5.80
C LYS A 68 2.87 12.95 -6.91
N ARG A 69 2.63 14.13 -7.46
CA ARG A 69 1.71 14.33 -8.59
C ARG A 69 2.18 13.61 -9.86
N ASP A 70 3.50 13.50 -10.06
CA ASP A 70 4.07 12.91 -11.27
C ASP A 70 3.90 11.38 -11.29
N VAL A 71 3.82 10.75 -10.12
CA VAL A 71 3.56 9.30 -9.97
C VAL A 71 2.08 8.95 -9.77
N ALA A 72 1.21 9.94 -9.53
CA ALA A 72 -0.18 9.70 -9.18
C ALA A 72 -0.96 8.99 -10.32
N ASP A 73 -0.65 9.32 -11.57
CA ASP A 73 -1.30 8.69 -12.72
C ASP A 73 -0.74 7.29 -13.02
N LEU A 74 0.52 7.04 -12.66
CA LEU A 74 1.08 5.69 -12.68
C LEU A 74 0.35 4.80 -11.66
N ASP A 75 0.13 5.26 -10.43
CA ASP A 75 -0.59 4.50 -9.40
C ASP A 75 -2.02 4.13 -9.85
N LYS A 76 -2.75 5.08 -10.45
CA LYS A 76 -4.08 4.81 -11.03
C LYS A 76 -4.01 3.76 -12.15
N THR A 77 -3.00 3.85 -13.01
CA THR A 77 -2.76 2.91 -14.11
C THR A 77 -2.48 1.51 -13.57
N LEU A 78 -1.64 1.39 -12.53
CA LEU A 78 -1.32 0.10 -11.90
C LEU A 78 -2.53 -0.55 -11.26
N VAL A 79 -3.36 0.21 -10.54
CA VAL A 79 -4.59 -0.31 -9.96
C VAL A 79 -5.54 -0.81 -11.05
N ARG A 80 -5.75 -0.02 -12.10
CA ARG A 80 -6.64 -0.39 -13.22
C ARG A 80 -6.12 -1.64 -13.94
N VAL A 81 -4.84 -1.68 -14.30
CA VAL A 81 -4.22 -2.81 -15.00
C VAL A 81 -4.18 -4.06 -14.12
N GLY A 82 -3.83 -3.92 -12.83
CA GLY A 82 -3.86 -5.01 -11.86
C GLY A 82 -5.26 -5.61 -11.75
N LYS A 83 -6.30 -4.79 -11.60
CA LYS A 83 -7.70 -5.25 -11.60
C LYS A 83 -8.09 -5.93 -12.91
N LYS A 84 -7.69 -5.38 -14.07
CA LYS A 84 -7.92 -5.98 -15.39
C LYS A 84 -7.30 -7.37 -15.50
N ILE A 85 -6.03 -7.52 -15.11
CA ILE A 85 -5.31 -8.81 -15.18
C ILE A 85 -5.92 -9.84 -14.23
N LEU A 86 -6.40 -9.42 -13.06
CA LEU A 86 -7.08 -10.30 -12.10
C LEU A 86 -8.57 -10.52 -12.40
N ASN A 87 -9.10 -9.89 -13.46
CA ASN A 87 -10.51 -9.91 -13.80
C ASN A 87 -11.44 -9.45 -12.65
N LEU A 88 -11.04 -8.42 -11.92
CA LEU A 88 -11.76 -7.89 -10.76
C LEU A 88 -12.77 -6.80 -11.17
N PRO A 89 -13.97 -6.76 -10.54
CA PRO A 89 -14.91 -5.67 -10.75
C PRO A 89 -14.44 -4.37 -10.10
N THR A 90 -15.03 -3.24 -10.50
CA THR A 90 -14.72 -1.91 -9.95
C THR A 90 -14.82 -1.86 -8.42
N ARG A 91 -15.79 -2.57 -7.82
CA ARG A 91 -16.03 -2.63 -6.36
C ARG A 91 -14.95 -3.35 -5.55
N ALA A 92 -14.10 -4.16 -6.18
CA ALA A 92 -12.99 -4.80 -5.48
C ALA A 92 -12.09 -3.73 -4.89
N ASN A 93 -11.62 -3.89 -3.65
CA ASN A 93 -10.79 -2.85 -3.05
C ASN A 93 -9.41 -2.74 -3.74
N ASN A 94 -8.92 -1.52 -3.93
CA ASN A 94 -7.65 -1.24 -4.63
C ASN A 94 -6.43 -1.74 -3.85
N ASN A 95 -6.48 -1.75 -2.51
CA ASN A 95 -5.35 -2.10 -1.65
C ASN A 95 -4.85 -3.53 -1.91
N LEU A 96 -5.72 -4.43 -2.38
CA LEU A 96 -5.34 -5.78 -2.77
C LEU A 96 -4.23 -5.78 -3.84
N ILE A 97 -4.23 -4.80 -4.73
CA ILE A 97 -3.25 -4.68 -5.82
C ILE A 97 -1.84 -4.45 -5.26
N HIS A 98 -1.76 -3.74 -4.14
CA HIS A 98 -0.51 -3.36 -3.50
C HIS A 98 0.09 -4.44 -2.59
N LEU A 99 -0.73 -5.39 -2.12
CA LEU A 99 -0.25 -6.49 -1.29
C LEU A 99 0.70 -7.42 -2.05
N SER A 100 1.70 -7.95 -1.34
CA SER A 100 2.56 -9.00 -1.86
C SER A 100 1.78 -10.26 -2.24
N CYS A 101 2.35 -11.06 -3.16
CA CYS A 101 1.73 -12.31 -3.59
C CYS A 101 1.53 -13.28 -2.41
N SER A 102 2.45 -13.34 -1.45
CA SER A 102 2.31 -14.19 -0.25
C SER A 102 1.09 -13.81 0.62
N LYS A 103 0.68 -12.54 0.59
CA LYS A 103 -0.51 -12.02 1.29
C LYS A 103 -1.77 -11.99 0.42
N GLY A 104 -1.71 -12.54 -0.79
CA GLY A 104 -2.86 -12.68 -1.70
C GLY A 104 -3.07 -11.55 -2.70
N GLY A 105 -2.12 -10.60 -2.80
CA GLY A 105 -2.14 -9.54 -3.81
C GLY A 105 -1.24 -9.81 -5.01
N VAL A 106 -0.89 -8.76 -5.74
CA VAL A 106 -0.07 -8.83 -6.97
C VAL A 106 1.22 -8.03 -6.91
N ALA A 107 1.59 -7.50 -5.76
CA ALA A 107 2.85 -6.80 -5.52
C ALA A 107 3.11 -5.64 -6.50
N LEU A 108 2.07 -4.91 -6.90
CA LEU A 108 2.22 -3.67 -7.65
C LEU A 108 2.29 -2.50 -6.66
N PRO A 109 3.45 -1.86 -6.45
CA PRO A 109 3.64 -0.87 -5.40
C PRO A 109 2.75 0.37 -5.62
N GLU A 110 2.36 1.00 -4.51
CA GLU A 110 1.87 2.37 -4.52
C GLU A 110 3.07 3.33 -4.45
N PHE A 111 3.40 3.96 -5.58
CA PHE A 111 4.59 4.81 -5.71
C PHE A 111 4.54 6.04 -4.82
N ARG A 112 3.35 6.61 -4.56
CA ARG A 112 3.21 7.74 -3.64
C ARG A 112 3.65 7.43 -2.22
N SER A 113 3.39 6.22 -1.75
CA SER A 113 3.80 5.72 -0.44
C SER A 113 5.28 5.30 -0.47
N LEU A 114 5.70 4.66 -1.57
CA LEU A 114 7.10 4.26 -1.77
C LEU A 114 8.07 5.44 -1.78
N LEU A 115 7.69 6.59 -2.35
CA LEU A 115 8.48 7.81 -2.32
C LEU A 115 8.73 8.31 -0.89
N ASP A 116 7.73 8.23 -0.02
CA ASP A 116 7.88 8.61 1.38
C ASP A 116 8.75 7.61 2.15
N ILE A 117 8.54 6.31 1.91
CA ILE A 117 9.37 5.26 2.49
C ILE A 117 10.83 5.46 2.09
N HIS A 118 11.12 5.75 0.82
CA HIS A 118 12.48 6.03 0.37
C HIS A 118 13.04 7.31 0.99
N ALA A 119 12.26 8.38 1.15
CA ALA A 119 12.72 9.62 1.76
C ALA A 119 13.13 9.43 3.23
N VAL A 120 12.30 8.74 4.03
CA VAL A 120 12.62 8.37 5.42
C VAL A 120 13.83 7.45 5.48
N SER A 121 13.82 6.38 4.67
CA SER A 121 14.90 5.38 4.65
C SER A 121 16.23 5.97 4.24
N HIS A 122 16.24 6.89 3.27
CA HIS A 122 17.46 7.53 2.81
C HIS A 122 18.04 8.45 3.87
N ALA A 123 17.21 9.30 4.50
CA ALA A 123 17.64 10.16 5.60
C ALA A 123 18.18 9.33 6.78
N PHE A 124 17.51 8.23 7.13
CA PHE A 124 17.97 7.33 8.18
C PHE A 124 19.33 6.72 7.83
N ARG A 125 19.47 6.19 6.61
CA ARG A 125 20.74 5.62 6.15
C ARG A 125 21.89 6.61 6.17
N LEU A 126 21.68 7.89 5.83
CA LEU A 126 22.72 8.92 5.89
C LEU A 126 23.22 9.13 7.33
N LEU A 127 22.31 9.17 8.30
CA LEU A 127 22.65 9.28 9.72
C LEU A 127 23.27 7.97 10.27
N ALA A 128 22.92 6.84 9.66
CA ALA A 128 23.34 5.50 10.06
C ALA A 128 24.58 4.96 9.32
N LEU A 129 25.24 5.77 8.49
CA LEU A 129 26.42 5.31 7.74
C LEU A 129 27.55 4.92 8.68
N HIS A 130 28.25 3.83 8.32
CA HIS A 130 29.40 3.35 9.08
C HIS A 130 30.60 4.29 9.00
N ASP A 131 30.72 5.08 7.93
CA ASP A 131 31.77 6.09 7.78
C ASP A 131 31.46 7.31 8.68
N PRO A 132 32.26 7.57 9.72
CA PRO A 132 32.02 8.65 10.67
C PRO A 132 32.10 10.04 10.04
N ASN A 133 32.84 10.20 8.93
CA ASN A 133 32.93 11.49 8.25
C ASN A 133 31.61 11.83 7.56
N ILE A 134 31.03 10.85 6.86
CA ILE A 134 29.80 11.07 6.10
C ILE A 134 28.60 11.17 7.04
N SER A 135 28.52 10.31 8.06
CA SER A 135 27.47 10.39 9.08
C SER A 135 27.58 11.69 9.89
N GLY A 136 28.80 12.14 10.21
CA GLY A 136 29.05 13.44 10.85
C GLY A 136 28.62 14.63 9.98
N VAL A 137 28.91 14.61 8.67
CA VAL A 137 28.43 15.64 7.73
C VAL A 137 26.91 15.63 7.61
N ALA A 138 26.28 14.44 7.62
CA ALA A 138 24.83 14.33 7.61
C ALA A 138 24.21 14.89 8.90
N ASP A 139 24.74 14.55 10.08
CA ASP A 139 24.28 15.08 11.36
C ASP A 139 24.43 16.61 11.41
N GLU A 140 25.59 17.13 11.01
CA GLU A 140 25.84 18.58 10.97
C GLU A 140 24.91 19.29 9.98
N SER A 141 24.60 18.66 8.84
CA SER A 141 23.61 19.18 7.88
C SER A 141 22.22 19.27 8.50
N LEU A 142 21.80 18.25 9.28
CA LEU A 142 20.52 18.26 9.99
C LEU A 142 20.51 19.36 11.07
N ARG A 143 21.57 19.43 11.88
CA ARG A 143 21.74 20.46 12.91
C ARG A 143 21.74 21.85 12.31
N SER A 144 22.36 22.07 11.15
CA SER A 144 22.35 23.36 10.45
C SER A 144 20.93 23.82 10.08
N VAL A 145 20.09 22.91 9.59
CA VAL A 145 18.66 23.21 9.31
C VAL A 145 17.93 23.58 10.60
N MET A 146 18.19 22.82 11.68
CA MET A 146 17.60 23.07 12.98
C MET A 146 18.07 24.38 13.61
N ARG A 147 19.36 24.75 13.50
CA ARG A 147 19.92 26.02 13.97
C ARG A 147 19.26 27.22 13.31
N LYS A 148 19.00 27.15 12.01
CA LYS A 148 18.25 28.18 11.29
C LYS A 148 16.81 28.31 11.78
N MET A 149 16.20 27.20 12.18
CA MET A 149 14.81 27.16 12.63
C MET A 149 14.65 27.61 14.09
N LEU A 150 15.51 27.11 14.99
CA LEU A 150 15.49 27.35 16.43
C LEU A 150 16.29 28.59 16.86
N LEU A 151 17.14 29.15 15.99
CA LEU A 151 18.08 30.24 16.28
C LEU A 151 19.10 29.93 17.39
N ARG A 152 19.34 28.65 17.65
CA ARG A 152 20.33 28.12 18.62
C ARG A 152 20.75 26.71 18.24
N ASP A 153 21.77 26.19 18.90
CA ASP A 153 22.18 24.79 18.73
C ASP A 153 21.09 23.82 19.23
N PRO A 154 20.71 22.83 18.42
CA PRO A 154 19.70 21.83 18.78
C PRO A 154 20.31 20.72 19.64
N ILE A 155 19.51 20.21 20.57
CA ILE A 155 19.80 18.98 21.31
C ILE A 155 19.41 17.78 20.43
N PRO A 156 20.08 16.61 20.50
CA PRO A 156 19.72 15.44 19.67
C PRO A 156 18.24 15.03 19.74
N GLY A 157 17.60 15.15 20.91
CA GLY A 157 16.16 14.89 21.05
C GLY A 157 15.28 15.83 20.21
N GLU A 158 15.70 17.08 20.01
CA GLU A 158 14.99 18.04 19.16
C GLU A 158 15.13 17.72 17.67
N CYS A 159 16.26 17.11 17.29
CA CYS A 159 16.47 16.56 15.95
C CYS A 159 15.52 15.39 15.69
N CYS A 160 15.33 14.51 16.67
CA CYS A 160 14.32 13.45 16.61
C CYS A 160 12.90 14.01 16.53
N ASP A 161 12.53 14.96 17.39
CA ASP A 161 11.22 15.64 17.35
C ASP A 161 10.93 16.26 15.99
N PHE A 162 11.94 16.92 15.39
CA PHE A 162 11.83 17.47 14.04
C PHE A 162 11.55 16.36 13.01
N LEU A 163 12.32 15.28 13.02
CA LEU A 163 12.17 14.17 12.07
C LEU A 163 10.86 13.39 12.29
N ASN A 164 10.38 13.33 13.53
CA ASN A 164 9.04 12.83 13.92
C ASN A 164 7.90 13.76 13.48
N GLY A 165 8.21 14.92 12.93
CA GLY A 165 7.20 15.80 12.36
C GLY A 165 6.44 16.63 13.39
N LYS A 166 6.97 16.83 14.60
CA LYS A 166 6.43 17.76 15.59
C LYS A 166 6.20 19.14 14.96
N LYS A 167 5.08 19.80 15.27
CA LYS A 167 4.69 21.10 14.68
C LYS A 167 4.54 22.22 15.71
N ASP A 168 4.74 21.94 16.98
CA ASP A 168 4.48 22.90 18.04
C ASP A 168 5.61 23.92 18.21
N GLY A 169 5.27 25.12 18.68
CA GLY A 169 6.25 26.17 19.01
C GLY A 169 7.19 26.51 17.85
N ASP A 170 8.49 26.45 18.10
CA ASP A 170 9.53 26.79 17.12
C ASP A 170 9.54 25.89 15.89
N PHE A 171 8.93 24.70 15.97
CA PHE A 171 8.78 23.77 14.84
C PHE A 171 7.63 24.15 13.90
N ALA A 172 6.77 25.11 14.26
CA ALA A 172 5.66 25.59 13.44
C ALA A 172 6.15 26.46 12.26
N ARG A 173 7.35 27.03 12.37
CA ARG A 173 7.94 27.82 11.29
C ARG A 173 8.27 26.90 10.12
N GLU A 174 7.60 27.11 8.99
CA GLU A 174 8.02 26.47 7.74
C GLU A 174 9.39 27.05 7.36
N SER A 175 10.37 26.18 7.11
CA SER A 175 11.68 26.61 6.65
C SER A 175 11.50 27.18 5.24
N GLY A 176 11.53 28.51 5.13
CA GLY A 176 11.15 29.25 3.92
C GLY A 176 12.09 29.09 2.73
N ASP A 177 13.28 28.51 2.92
CA ASP A 177 14.30 28.44 1.87
C ASP A 177 14.73 27.01 1.57
N ILE A 178 14.28 26.52 0.41
CA ILE A 178 14.74 25.32 -0.30
C ILE A 178 14.44 24.00 0.45
N SER A 179 13.66 23.12 -0.20
CA SER A 179 13.38 21.78 0.34
C SER A 179 14.67 20.96 0.50
N THR A 180 15.14 20.86 1.73
CA THR A 180 16.25 19.99 2.13
C THR A 180 15.81 18.53 2.21
N GLN A 181 16.78 17.59 2.22
CA GLN A 181 16.49 16.18 2.48
C GLN A 181 15.81 15.96 3.85
N TRP A 182 16.12 16.79 4.84
CA TRP A 182 15.59 16.70 6.20
C TRP A 182 14.13 17.16 6.28
N SER A 183 13.80 18.30 5.65
CA SER A 183 12.39 18.73 5.51
C SER A 183 11.56 17.69 4.75
N ARG A 184 12.15 17.05 3.73
CA ARG A 184 11.50 15.97 2.98
C ARG A 184 11.25 14.74 3.83
N ALA A 185 12.24 14.31 4.63
CA ALA A 185 12.10 13.20 5.55
C ALA A 185 11.04 13.48 6.62
N ARG A 186 11.04 14.68 7.21
CA ARG A 186 10.00 15.16 8.13
C ARG A 186 8.61 15.08 7.52
N HIS A 187 8.41 15.64 6.33
CA HIS A 187 7.10 15.60 5.66
C HIS A 187 6.70 14.18 5.23
N ALA A 188 7.67 13.33 4.86
CA ALA A 188 7.42 11.93 4.55
C ALA A 188 6.98 11.16 5.80
N HIS A 189 7.66 11.36 6.93
CA HIS A 189 7.26 10.81 8.23
C HIS A 189 5.83 11.22 8.58
N GLN A 190 5.50 12.52 8.51
CA GLN A 190 4.13 13.03 8.80
C GLN A 190 3.04 12.40 7.94
N ARG A 191 3.34 12.04 6.69
CA ARG A 191 2.38 11.39 5.80
C ARG A 191 2.29 9.90 6.06
N LEU A 192 3.40 9.26 6.41
CA LEU A 192 3.41 7.84 6.75
C LEU A 192 2.80 7.59 8.12
N SER A 193 2.85 8.54 9.06
CA SER A 193 2.35 8.38 10.43
C SER A 193 0.85 8.15 10.54
N SER A 194 0.07 8.45 9.48
CA SER A 194 -1.35 8.08 9.40
C SER A 194 -1.57 6.58 9.16
N ALA A 195 -0.58 5.89 8.59
CA ALA A 195 -0.66 4.48 8.21
C ALA A 195 0.27 3.58 9.04
N LEU A 196 1.46 4.07 9.35
CA LEU A 196 2.54 3.36 10.05
C LEU A 196 2.79 4.03 11.41
N ARG A 197 3.04 3.23 12.45
CA ARG A 197 3.52 3.75 13.73
C ARG A 197 5.01 3.53 13.83
N PHE A 198 5.78 4.61 13.72
CA PHE A 198 7.23 4.57 13.88
C PHE A 198 7.76 5.93 14.35
N GLU A 199 8.90 5.92 15.01
CA GLU A 199 9.52 7.10 15.63
C GLU A 199 11.04 7.09 15.45
N TRP A 200 11.61 8.26 15.25
CA TRP A 200 13.04 8.53 15.30
C TRP A 200 13.46 8.70 16.76
N LEU A 201 14.51 7.99 17.17
CA LEU A 201 15.09 8.06 18.50
C LEU A 201 16.58 8.36 18.41
N PHE A 202 17.15 8.93 19.45
CA PHE A 202 18.60 9.12 19.58
C PHE A 202 19.08 8.41 20.84
N ILE A 203 20.13 7.61 20.69
CA ILE A 203 20.78 6.89 21.78
C ILE A 203 22.25 7.36 21.80
N GLU A 204 22.74 7.88 22.92
CA GLU A 204 24.08 8.51 22.98
C GLU A 204 25.21 7.61 22.48
N GLU A 205 25.15 6.31 22.81
CA GLU A 205 26.17 5.33 22.47
C GLU A 205 26.19 4.92 21.00
N THR A 206 25.02 4.98 20.34
CA THR A 206 24.79 4.31 19.06
C THR A 206 24.17 5.20 17.99
N GLY A 207 23.77 6.43 18.32
CA GLY A 207 23.24 7.44 17.41
C GLY A 207 21.74 7.31 17.12
N TYR A 208 21.34 7.71 15.90
CA TYR A 208 19.93 7.73 15.48
C TYR A 208 19.39 6.33 15.21
N HIS A 209 18.21 6.04 15.74
CA HIS A 209 17.47 4.80 15.59
C HIS A 209 16.09 5.07 14.99
N LEU A 210 15.53 4.06 14.31
CA LEU A 210 14.15 4.09 13.85
C LEU A 210 13.36 2.98 14.56
N ASN A 211 12.51 3.36 15.50
CA ASN A 211 11.64 2.42 16.19
C ASN A 211 10.34 2.25 15.41
N ILE A 212 10.00 1.03 15.03
CA ILE A 212 8.82 0.70 14.23
C ILE A 212 7.89 -0.16 15.10
N TYR A 213 6.76 0.42 15.50
CA TYR A 213 5.77 -0.21 16.38
C TYR A 213 4.84 -1.13 15.58
N ARG A 214 5.38 -2.28 15.20
CA ARG A 214 4.64 -3.35 14.54
C ARG A 214 4.12 -4.38 15.55
N SER A 215 3.03 -5.07 15.20
CA SER A 215 2.51 -6.20 15.98
C SER A 215 3.05 -7.54 15.44
N PRO A 216 3.45 -8.51 16.29
CA PRO A 216 3.37 -8.51 17.75
C PRO A 216 4.51 -7.76 18.46
N ASN A 217 5.67 -7.62 17.82
CA ASN A 217 6.88 -7.10 18.47
C ASN A 217 7.41 -5.86 17.74
N PRO A 218 7.67 -4.75 18.45
CA PRO A 218 8.31 -3.58 17.86
C PRO A 218 9.72 -3.92 17.38
N VAL A 219 10.17 -3.22 16.34
CA VAL A 219 11.51 -3.37 15.78
C VAL A 219 12.23 -2.05 15.88
N CYS A 220 13.35 -2.03 16.61
CA CYS A 220 14.25 -0.90 16.64
C CYS A 220 15.36 -1.13 15.60
N VAL A 221 15.39 -0.32 14.55
CA VAL A 221 16.44 -0.36 13.54
C VAL A 221 17.59 0.53 14.01
N SER A 222 18.74 -0.09 14.25
CA SER A 222 19.99 0.58 14.61
C SER A 222 20.79 0.98 13.38
N PRO A 223 21.80 1.87 13.54
CA PRO A 223 22.71 2.17 12.44
C PRO A 223 23.41 0.95 11.85
N SER A 224 23.83 0.01 12.70
CA SER A 224 24.44 -1.26 12.29
C SER A 224 23.50 -2.17 11.48
N SER A 225 22.18 -1.95 11.54
CA SER A 225 21.15 -2.73 10.87
C SER A 225 20.28 -1.91 9.91
N ALA A 226 20.82 -0.81 9.35
CA ALA A 226 20.07 0.10 8.47
C ALA A 226 19.73 -0.45 7.07
N GLY A 227 20.33 -1.58 6.66
CA GLY A 227 20.06 -2.26 5.39
C GLY A 227 18.57 -2.55 5.15
N PRO A 228 17.89 -3.32 6.01
CA PRO A 228 16.49 -3.73 5.84
C PRO A 228 15.42 -2.63 6.00
N VAL A 229 15.75 -1.39 6.37
CA VAL A 229 14.74 -0.37 6.72
C VAL A 229 13.62 -0.18 5.69
N VAL A 230 13.96 -0.15 4.39
CA VAL A 230 12.97 -0.03 3.30
C VAL A 230 12.03 -1.23 3.27
N TRP A 231 12.57 -2.43 3.47
CA TRP A 231 11.79 -3.66 3.49
C TRP A 231 10.84 -3.69 4.68
N ILE A 232 11.31 -3.30 5.88
CA ILE A 232 10.48 -3.27 7.09
C ILE A 232 9.32 -2.27 6.92
N LEU A 233 9.59 -1.07 6.43
CA LEU A 233 8.54 -0.05 6.21
C LEU A 233 7.54 -0.46 5.12
N ARG A 234 8.00 -1.15 4.05
CA ARG A 234 7.10 -1.70 3.01
C ARG A 234 6.22 -2.80 3.59
N ASP A 235 6.80 -3.70 4.38
CA ASP A 235 6.06 -4.79 5.01
C ASP A 235 5.01 -4.27 5.99
N GLU A 236 5.34 -3.23 6.77
CA GLU A 236 4.38 -2.58 7.67
C GLU A 236 3.26 -1.84 6.91
N MET A 237 3.59 -1.21 5.76
CA MET A 237 2.57 -0.62 4.88
C MET A 237 1.61 -1.68 4.33
N GLU A 238 2.12 -2.86 3.95
CA GLU A 238 1.25 -3.97 3.57
C GLU A 238 0.38 -4.46 4.74
N SER A 239 0.90 -4.48 5.98
CA SER A 239 0.12 -4.81 7.18
C SER A 239 -1.02 -3.80 7.42
N HIS A 240 -0.76 -2.51 7.18
CA HIS A 240 -1.78 -1.47 7.20
C HIS A 240 -2.87 -1.73 6.15
N PHE A 241 -2.48 -2.03 4.90
CA PHE A 241 -3.43 -2.36 3.84
C PHE A 241 -4.27 -3.61 4.16
N ILE A 242 -3.67 -4.65 4.74
CA ILE A 242 -4.43 -5.83 5.20
C ILE A 242 -5.43 -5.43 6.27
N SER A 243 -5.04 -4.61 7.25
CA SER A 243 -5.92 -4.18 8.33
C SER A 243 -7.14 -3.42 7.78
N GLN A 244 -6.92 -2.50 6.84
CA GLN A 244 -7.99 -1.78 6.16
C GLN A 244 -8.93 -2.73 5.38
N LEU A 245 -8.35 -3.70 4.67
CA LEU A 245 -9.09 -4.67 3.90
C LEU A 245 -9.89 -5.64 4.77
N ALA A 246 -9.31 -6.12 5.86
CA ALA A 246 -9.94 -7.00 6.84
C ALA A 246 -11.12 -6.34 7.57
N GLY A 247 -11.12 -5.01 7.65
CA GLY A 247 -12.23 -4.22 8.20
C GLY A 247 -13.44 -4.08 7.26
N LEU A 248 -13.35 -4.53 6.00
CA LEU A 248 -14.46 -4.44 5.05
C LEU A 248 -15.54 -5.49 5.36
N VAL A 249 -16.80 -5.08 5.36
CA VAL A 249 -17.95 -5.95 5.69
C VAL A 249 -18.08 -7.15 4.75
N ASP A 250 -17.89 -6.93 3.44
CA ASP A 250 -18.10 -7.96 2.41
C ASP A 250 -16.81 -8.73 2.08
N GLN A 251 -15.68 -8.01 1.94
CA GLN A 251 -14.41 -8.57 1.47
C GLN A 251 -13.49 -9.01 2.62
N GLY A 252 -13.73 -8.52 3.84
CA GLY A 252 -12.77 -8.62 4.95
C GLY A 252 -12.56 -10.03 5.45
N GLU A 253 -13.63 -10.82 5.61
CA GLU A 253 -13.52 -12.20 6.10
C GLU A 253 -12.70 -13.08 5.15
N THR A 254 -12.91 -12.93 3.84
CA THR A 254 -12.16 -13.71 2.85
C THR A 254 -10.69 -13.31 2.83
N ILE A 255 -10.39 -12.02 3.01
CA ILE A 255 -9.02 -11.51 3.09
C ILE A 255 -8.31 -12.06 4.32
N LYS A 256 -8.93 -12.03 5.50
CA LYS A 256 -8.36 -12.63 6.73
C LYS A 256 -7.98 -14.09 6.53
N ALA A 257 -8.83 -14.86 5.83
CA ALA A 257 -8.59 -16.28 5.58
C ALA A 257 -7.36 -16.51 4.70
N PHE A 258 -7.25 -15.85 3.54
CA PHE A 258 -6.14 -16.12 2.61
C PHE A 258 -4.85 -15.35 2.95
N SER A 259 -4.92 -14.21 3.63
CA SER A 259 -3.72 -13.43 3.98
C SER A 259 -2.92 -14.12 5.08
N SER A 260 -3.59 -14.93 5.92
CA SER A 260 -2.97 -15.68 7.01
C SER A 260 -2.23 -16.95 6.55
N HIS A 261 -2.55 -17.45 5.36
CA HIS A 261 -1.99 -18.70 4.84
C HIS A 261 -1.33 -18.50 3.48
N PRO A 262 0.00 -18.24 3.42
CA PRO A 262 0.73 -18.02 2.17
C PRO A 262 0.61 -19.18 1.15
N ALA A 263 0.41 -20.41 1.61
CA ALA A 263 0.19 -21.57 0.73
C ALA A 263 -1.06 -21.43 -0.15
N SER A 264 -2.10 -20.74 0.34
CA SER A 264 -3.31 -20.43 -0.43
C SER A 264 -3.07 -19.48 -1.60
N ASN A 265 -1.89 -18.87 -1.66
CA ASN A 265 -1.50 -17.82 -2.59
C ASN A 265 -0.43 -18.24 -3.60
N HIS A 266 0.02 -19.49 -3.57
CA HIS A 266 1.16 -19.99 -4.36
C HIS A 266 1.02 -19.74 -5.88
N PHE A 267 -0.19 -19.76 -6.41
CA PHE A 267 -0.46 -19.59 -7.83
C PHE A 267 -0.32 -18.15 -8.32
N LEU A 268 -0.35 -17.14 -7.44
CA LEU A 268 -0.29 -15.72 -7.84
C LEU A 268 1.03 -15.33 -8.51
N GLN A 269 2.12 -16.00 -8.13
CA GLN A 269 3.46 -15.70 -8.64
C GLN A 269 3.74 -16.40 -9.98
N ALA A 270 3.47 -17.70 -10.05
CA ALA A 270 3.90 -18.54 -11.17
C ALA A 270 2.74 -19.13 -12.00
N GLY A 271 1.49 -19.00 -11.55
CA GLY A 271 0.33 -19.65 -12.17
C GLY A 271 0.26 -21.15 -11.97
N ASN A 272 1.10 -21.71 -11.11
CA ASN A 272 1.16 -23.15 -10.86
C ASN A 272 -0.22 -23.68 -10.46
N PHE A 273 -0.58 -24.85 -11.01
CA PHE A 273 -1.83 -25.55 -10.72
C PHE A 273 -3.11 -24.72 -10.97
N THR A 274 -3.05 -23.67 -11.81
CA THR A 274 -4.19 -22.80 -12.12
C THR A 274 -4.41 -22.73 -13.62
N ARG A 275 -5.60 -23.13 -14.10
CA ARG A 275 -5.95 -22.95 -15.52
C ARG A 275 -6.35 -21.51 -15.79
N PHE A 276 -6.33 -21.10 -17.07
CA PHE A 276 -6.76 -19.75 -17.46
C PHE A 276 -8.22 -19.45 -17.08
N CYS A 277 -9.11 -20.45 -17.18
CA CYS A 277 -10.50 -20.32 -16.73
C CYS A 277 -10.59 -20.08 -15.22
N ASP A 278 -9.75 -20.75 -14.43
CA ASP A 278 -9.73 -20.65 -12.97
C ASP A 278 -9.22 -19.27 -12.56
N TRP A 279 -8.18 -18.76 -13.22
CA TRP A 279 -7.65 -17.41 -12.97
C TRP A 279 -8.72 -16.33 -13.14
N ASN A 280 -9.53 -16.44 -14.19
CA ASN A 280 -10.61 -15.48 -14.45
C ASN A 280 -11.69 -15.46 -13.35
N PHE A 281 -11.77 -16.51 -12.53
CA PHE A 281 -12.82 -16.68 -11.53
C PHE A 281 -12.30 -16.51 -10.09
N ILE A 282 -11.13 -17.08 -9.79
CA ILE A 282 -10.62 -17.26 -8.43
C ILE A 282 -10.47 -15.95 -7.65
N HIS A 283 -9.99 -14.88 -8.29
CA HIS A 283 -9.80 -13.59 -7.61
C HIS A 283 -11.12 -12.93 -7.23
N ARG A 284 -12.14 -13.07 -8.09
CA ARG A 284 -13.49 -12.60 -7.78
C ARG A 284 -14.08 -13.44 -6.65
N ALA A 285 -13.91 -14.76 -6.68
CA ALA A 285 -14.38 -15.66 -5.63
C ALA A 285 -13.78 -15.28 -4.26
N ARG A 286 -12.46 -15.06 -4.23
CA ARG A 286 -11.69 -14.71 -3.04
C ARG A 286 -12.02 -13.34 -2.44
N LEU A 287 -12.76 -12.49 -3.14
CA LEU A 287 -13.19 -11.19 -2.61
C LEU A 287 -14.71 -11.12 -2.43
N GLY A 288 -15.42 -12.25 -2.45
CA GLY A 288 -16.89 -12.24 -2.45
C GLY A 288 -17.47 -11.45 -3.63
N CYS A 289 -16.68 -11.28 -4.70
CA CYS A 289 -16.96 -10.41 -5.84
C CYS A 289 -17.78 -11.09 -6.95
N LEU A 290 -18.08 -12.38 -6.80
CA LEU A 290 -18.90 -13.13 -7.73
C LEU A 290 -20.38 -12.78 -7.59
N GLN A 291 -21.04 -12.70 -8.73
CA GLN A 291 -22.50 -12.57 -8.80
C GLN A 291 -23.12 -13.97 -8.63
N LEU A 292 -23.37 -14.35 -7.39
CA LEU A 292 -24.13 -15.53 -7.03
C LEU A 292 -25.55 -15.09 -6.70
N ASN A 293 -26.53 -16.00 -6.81
CA ASN A 293 -27.91 -15.68 -6.42
C ASN A 293 -28.00 -15.22 -4.96
N ALA A 294 -27.19 -15.77 -4.07
CA ALA A 294 -27.09 -15.38 -2.66
C ALA A 294 -26.40 -14.01 -2.44
N THR A 295 -25.66 -13.48 -3.42
CA THR A 295 -24.93 -12.21 -3.34
C THR A 295 -25.55 -11.11 -4.22
N ARG A 296 -26.75 -11.34 -4.79
CA ARG A 296 -27.58 -10.34 -5.51
C ARG A 296 -28.14 -9.27 -4.56
N ARG A 297 -27.29 -8.61 -3.78
CA ARG A 297 -27.69 -7.51 -2.89
C ARG A 297 -27.88 -6.18 -3.62
N PHE A 298 -27.43 -6.10 -4.88
CA PHE A 298 -27.39 -4.86 -5.67
C PHE A 298 -28.03 -5.04 -7.04
N SER A 299 -29.26 -5.58 -7.09
CA SER A 299 -30.06 -5.47 -8.31
C SER A 299 -30.51 -4.01 -8.45
N ASN A 300 -30.05 -3.32 -9.50
CA ASN A 300 -30.63 -2.07 -9.96
C ASN A 300 -32.05 -2.35 -10.47
N ARG A 301 -32.99 -2.45 -9.54
CA ARG A 301 -34.46 -2.40 -9.67
C ARG A 301 -34.98 -2.52 -8.25
N GLY A 302 -35.90 -1.62 -7.86
CA GLY A 302 -36.42 -1.47 -6.50
C GLY A 302 -37.20 -2.67 -5.95
N GLN A 303 -36.55 -3.81 -5.81
CA GLN A 303 -37.00 -4.94 -5.02
C GLN A 303 -35.83 -5.45 -4.19
N VAL A 304 -35.97 -5.29 -2.88
CA VAL A 304 -35.07 -5.86 -1.88
C VAL A 304 -35.21 -7.38 -1.95
N PRO A 305 -34.16 -8.16 -2.26
CA PRO A 305 -34.20 -9.57 -1.97
C PRO A 305 -33.90 -9.74 -0.48
N GLN A 306 -34.95 -9.84 0.33
CA GLN A 306 -34.86 -10.53 1.60
C GLN A 306 -34.48 -11.98 1.31
N VAL A 307 -33.23 -12.39 1.55
CA VAL A 307 -32.94 -13.65 2.25
C VAL A 307 -31.52 -13.56 2.84
N TRP A 308 -31.40 -13.99 4.10
CA TRP A 308 -30.19 -14.14 4.92
C TRP A 308 -29.70 -12.88 5.66
N LEU A 309 -30.56 -12.39 6.56
CA LEU A 309 -30.11 -11.66 7.74
C LEU A 309 -29.34 -12.61 8.67
N ARG A 310 -28.30 -12.07 9.34
CA ARG A 310 -27.54 -12.74 10.39
C ARG A 310 -28.48 -13.30 11.46
N GLU A 311 -28.04 -14.38 12.08
CA GLU A 311 -28.69 -15.19 13.12
C GLU A 311 -29.04 -14.44 14.43
N GLY A 312 -29.03 -13.10 14.46
CA GLY A 312 -29.32 -12.27 15.63
C GLY A 312 -30.57 -11.38 15.53
N ASP A 313 -31.15 -11.19 14.34
CA ASP A 313 -32.33 -10.34 14.14
C ASP A 313 -33.48 -11.15 13.50
N GLN A 314 -34.22 -11.91 14.30
CA GLN A 314 -35.52 -12.46 13.90
C GLN A 314 -36.64 -11.84 14.74
N PRO A 315 -37.69 -11.26 14.12
CA PRO A 315 -39.00 -11.25 14.74
C PRO A 315 -39.52 -12.70 14.83
N SER A 316 -40.24 -12.98 15.92
CA SER A 316 -40.58 -14.31 16.45
C SER A 316 -40.97 -15.40 15.42
N ARG A 317 -40.26 -16.53 15.50
CA ARG A 317 -40.40 -17.77 14.69
C ARG A 317 -41.80 -18.39 14.60
N THR A 318 -42.75 -17.96 15.42
CA THR A 318 -44.07 -18.60 15.52
C THR A 318 -45.01 -18.29 14.36
N GLN A 319 -44.87 -17.14 13.70
CA GLN A 319 -45.78 -16.74 12.62
C GLN A 319 -45.41 -17.34 11.26
N SER A 320 -44.11 -17.52 10.98
CA SER A 320 -43.63 -18.08 9.71
C SER A 320 -43.96 -19.58 9.58
N LEU A 321 -43.89 -20.34 10.67
CA LEU A 321 -44.19 -21.78 10.63
C LEU A 321 -45.69 -22.05 10.48
N GLN A 322 -46.55 -21.25 11.12
CA GLN A 322 -48.01 -21.37 10.99
C GLN A 322 -48.50 -21.04 9.58
N ALA A 323 -47.91 -20.03 8.93
CA ALA A 323 -48.24 -19.69 7.54
C ALA A 323 -47.83 -20.81 6.56
N THR A 324 -46.68 -21.43 6.79
CA THR A 324 -46.16 -22.51 5.94
C THR A 324 -46.97 -23.81 6.14
N LEU A 325 -47.37 -24.13 7.38
CA LEU A 325 -48.24 -25.26 7.68
C LEU A 325 -49.63 -25.10 7.06
N ARG A 326 -50.26 -23.93 7.18
CA ARG A 326 -51.55 -23.67 6.53
C ARG A 326 -51.50 -23.81 5.01
N HIS A 327 -50.41 -23.36 4.39
CA HIS A 327 -50.23 -23.49 2.94
C HIS A 327 -50.06 -24.95 2.50
N LEU A 328 -49.37 -25.77 3.30
CA LEU A 328 -49.21 -27.20 3.04
C LEU A 328 -50.51 -27.99 3.26
N GLU A 329 -51.28 -27.64 4.29
CA GLU A 329 -52.60 -28.23 4.56
C GLU A 329 -53.61 -27.88 3.46
N GLU A 330 -53.58 -26.66 2.93
CA GLU A 330 -54.42 -26.26 1.79
C GLU A 330 -54.04 -26.99 0.51
N LYS A 331 -52.74 -27.24 0.31
CA LYS A 331 -52.23 -27.97 -0.86
C LYS A 331 -52.57 -29.45 -0.80
N ALA A 332 -52.56 -30.04 0.41
CA ALA A 332 -52.99 -31.41 0.66
C ALA A 332 -54.49 -31.61 0.43
N ARG A 333 -55.33 -30.61 0.74
CA ARG A 333 -56.78 -30.66 0.45
C ARG A 333 -57.12 -30.55 -1.03
N ARG A 334 -56.26 -29.92 -1.84
CA ARG A 334 -56.51 -29.69 -3.27
C ARG A 334 -56.07 -30.86 -4.17
N HIS A 335 -55.28 -31.80 -3.66
CA HIS A 335 -54.80 -32.96 -4.42
C HIS A 335 -54.79 -34.24 -3.57
N PRO A 336 -55.95 -34.92 -3.42
CA PRO A 336 -56.04 -36.15 -2.63
C PRO A 336 -55.41 -37.39 -3.31
N GLU A 337 -54.95 -37.31 -4.56
CA GLU A 337 -54.55 -38.50 -5.36
C GLU A 337 -53.04 -38.76 -5.47
N LEU A 338 -52.22 -38.26 -4.55
CA LEU A 338 -50.78 -38.60 -4.48
C LEU A 338 -50.40 -39.25 -3.15
N GLY A 339 -51.28 -40.12 -2.66
CA GLY A 339 -51.09 -40.90 -1.44
C GLY A 339 -51.40 -42.38 -1.62
N THR A 340 -50.64 -43.07 -2.46
CA THR A 340 -50.27 -44.49 -2.31
C THR A 340 -48.94 -44.75 -2.97
#